data_AF-A0A232FHR4-F1
#
_entry.id   AF-A0A232FHR4-F1
#
_cell.length_a   1.000
_cell.length_b   1.000
_cell.length_c   1.000
_cell.angle_alpha   90.00
_cell.angle_beta   90.00
_cell.angle_gamma   90.00
#
_symmetry.space_group_name_H-M   'P 1'
#
loop_
_entity.id
_entity.type
_entity.pdbx_description
1 polymer ?
#
loop_
_entity_poly.entity_id
_entity_poly.type
_entity_poly.pdbx_seq_one_letter_code
_entity_poly.pdbx_strand_id
1 'polypeptide(L)' 'MDLILDINSWLYPMELGDKFRLVLATTLREDGYPDGGDWNAAEMEGGSRANSFEYVMSGKVYRIEGDEANNEPSSRL' A
#
# COMPACT_ATOMS: atom_id res chain seq x y z
N MET A 1 -1.28 -15.85 -6.05
CA MET A 1 -1.58 -14.79 -5.06
C MET A 1 -2.22 -13.70 -5.87
N ASP A 2 -3.47 -13.42 -5.57
CA ASP A 2 -4.28 -12.48 -6.34
C ASP A 2 -4.42 -11.21 -5.50
N LEU A 3 -4.42 -10.06 -6.16
CA LEU A 3 -4.51 -8.77 -5.52
C LEU A 3 -5.61 -7.96 -6.18
N ILE A 4 -6.57 -7.51 -5.39
CA ILE A 4 -7.51 -6.45 -5.76
C ILE A 4 -7.06 -5.20 -5.01
N LEU A 5 -6.80 -4.13 -5.75
CA LEU A 5 -6.30 -2.88 -5.19
C LEU A 5 -6.94 -1.71 -5.94
N ASP A 6 -7.67 -0.88 -5.21
CA ASP A 6 -8.16 0.40 -5.72
C ASP A 6 -7.01 1.42 -5.73
N ILE A 7 -6.88 2.17 -6.82
CA ILE A 7 -5.89 3.23 -6.97
C ILE A 7 -6.54 4.49 -7.51
N ASN A 8 -5.91 5.64 -7.25
CA ASN A 8 -6.27 6.87 -7.94
C ASN A 8 -5.57 6.94 -9.31
N SER A 9 -6.23 6.45 -10.35
CA SER A 9 -5.68 6.37 -11.71
C SER A 9 -5.50 7.73 -12.40
N TRP A 10 -6.12 8.81 -11.88
CA TRP A 10 -5.87 10.16 -12.38
C TRP A 10 -4.50 10.68 -11.93
N LEU A 11 -4.05 10.29 -10.74
CA LEU A 11 -2.72 10.65 -10.23
C LEU A 11 -1.65 9.68 -10.72
N TYR A 12 -1.98 8.40 -10.82
CA TYR A 12 -1.06 7.34 -11.23
C TYR A 12 -1.71 6.46 -12.31
N PRO A 13 -1.62 6.88 -13.59
CA PRO A 13 -2.20 6.13 -14.70
C PRO A 13 -1.55 4.75 -14.85
N MET A 14 -2.36 3.72 -15.04
CA MET A 14 -1.92 2.35 -15.32
C MET A 14 -2.75 1.74 -16.44
N GLU A 15 -2.13 0.84 -17.20
CA GLU A 15 -2.74 0.11 -18.31
C GLU A 15 -2.82 -1.40 -18.04
N LEU A 16 -3.67 -2.08 -18.83
CA LEU A 16 -3.81 -3.52 -18.73
C LEU A 16 -2.50 -4.21 -19.15
N GLY A 17 -1.95 -5.03 -18.27
CA GLY A 17 -0.72 -5.78 -18.51
C GLY A 17 0.54 -5.12 -17.95
N ASP A 18 0.43 -3.91 -17.39
CA ASP A 18 1.53 -3.26 -16.69
C ASP A 18 2.05 -4.12 -15.54
N LYS A 19 3.37 -4.14 -15.41
CA LYS A 19 4.07 -4.81 -14.32
C LYS A 19 4.57 -3.76 -13.35
N PHE A 20 4.21 -3.91 -12.09
CA PHE A 20 4.64 -3.01 -11.03
C PHE A 20 5.26 -3.78 -9.87
N ARG A 21 6.09 -3.08 -9.09
CA ARG A 21 6.68 -3.60 -7.85
C ARG A 21 5.88 -3.09 -6.67
N LEU A 22 5.30 -4.00 -5.89
CA LEU A 22 4.58 -3.68 -4.67
C LEU A 22 5.42 -4.02 -3.44
N VAL A 23 5.46 -3.10 -2.47
CA VAL A 23 6.06 -3.30 -1.15
C VAL A 23 5.07 -2.82 -0.09
N LEU A 24 4.82 -3.67 0.90
CA LEU A 24 4.13 -3.29 2.13
C LEU A 24 5.17 -2.97 3.20
N ALA A 25 5.00 -1.83 3.88
CA ALA A 25 5.90 -1.38 4.93
C ALA A 25 5.11 -0.83 6.12
N THR A 26 5.62 -1.04 7.33
CA THR A 26 5.07 -0.51 8.59
C THR A 26 5.67 0.83 9.00
N THR A 27 6.65 1.33 8.23
CA THR A 27 7.34 2.61 8.45
C THR A 27 7.96 3.09 7.14
N LEU A 28 8.06 4.41 6.96
CA LEU A 28 8.76 5.05 5.85
C LEU A 28 10.26 5.26 6.14
N ARG A 29 10.69 5.03 7.38
CA ARG A 29 12.10 5.17 7.77
C ARG A 29 12.93 4.00 7.25
N GLU A 30 14.11 4.30 6.71
CA GLU A 30 15.00 3.26 6.18
C GLU A 30 15.65 2.41 7.27
N ASP A 31 15.84 2.99 8.46
CA ASP A 31 16.38 2.32 9.65
C ASP A 31 15.42 1.30 10.28
N GLY A 32 14.16 1.24 9.81
CA GLY A 32 13.14 0.33 10.32
C GLY A 32 12.54 0.74 11.66
N TYR A 33 12.84 1.94 12.17
CA TYR A 33 12.21 2.43 13.40
C TYR A 33 10.69 2.56 13.20
N PRO A 34 9.86 2.12 14.18
CA PRO A 34 8.41 2.12 14.04
C PRO A 34 7.83 3.49 13.71
N ASP A 35 6.74 3.50 12.96
CA ASP A 35 5.99 4.73 12.67
C ASP A 35 5.42 5.33 13.97
N GLY A 36 5.60 6.64 14.14
CA GLY A 36 5.11 7.40 15.30
C GLY A 36 3.61 7.68 15.24
N GLY A 37 2.98 7.49 14.08
CA GLY A 37 1.55 7.70 13.85
C GLY A 37 1.17 9.12 13.45
N ASP A 38 2.09 10.08 13.58
CA ASP A 38 1.95 11.45 13.10
C ASP A 38 2.80 11.67 11.85
N TRP A 39 2.23 12.36 10.86
CA TRP A 39 2.96 12.70 9.65
C TRP A 39 3.49 14.13 9.70
N ASN A 40 4.79 14.30 9.43
CA ASN A 40 5.47 15.58 9.37
C ASN A 40 6.24 15.74 8.05
N ALA A 41 5.84 16.69 7.21
CA ALA A 41 6.47 16.97 5.92
C ALA A 41 7.96 17.32 6.06
N ALA A 42 8.34 18.06 7.11
CA ALA A 42 9.71 18.52 7.31
C ALA A 42 10.66 17.35 7.60
N GLU A 43 10.17 16.30 8.25
CA GLU A 43 10.95 15.08 8.52
C GLU A 43 11.21 14.27 7.24
N MET A 44 10.46 14.52 6.17
CA MET A 44 10.64 13.86 4.88
C MET A 44 11.69 14.55 3.99
N GLU A 45 12.17 15.75 4.33
CA GLU A 45 13.20 16.45 3.55
C GLU A 45 14.53 15.68 3.50
N GLY A 46 14.82 14.85 4.51
CA GLY A 46 15.98 13.96 4.54
C GLY A 46 15.89 12.73 3.62
N GLY A 47 14.77 12.59 2.89
CA GLY A 47 14.46 11.39 2.13
C GLY A 47 13.89 10.27 3.02
N SER A 48 13.16 9.37 2.38
CA SER A 48 12.52 8.22 3.00
C SER A 48 12.42 7.07 2.02
N ARG A 49 11.98 5.91 2.50
CA ARG A 49 11.70 4.75 1.64
C ARG A 49 10.73 5.09 0.50
N ALA A 50 9.83 6.05 0.69
CA ALA A 50 8.87 6.49 -0.32
C ALA A 50 9.55 7.03 -1.60
N ASN A 51 10.75 7.62 -1.49
CA ASN A 51 11.46 8.19 -2.64
C ASN A 51 11.88 7.14 -3.68
N SER A 52 11.86 5.85 -3.31
CA SER A 52 12.15 4.73 -4.23
C SER A 52 10.90 4.19 -4.96
N PHE A 53 9.73 4.82 -4.78
CA PHE A 53 8.45 4.39 -5.33
C PHE A 53 7.69 5.56 -5.94
N GLU A 54 6.87 5.27 -6.94
CA GLU A 54 6.13 6.29 -7.70
C GLU A 54 4.75 6.60 -7.09
N TYR A 55 4.18 5.63 -6.38
CA TYR A 55 2.87 5.75 -5.75
C TYR A 55 2.90 5.17 -4.33
N VAL A 56 2.38 5.93 -3.36
CA VAL A 56 2.38 5.57 -1.94
C VAL A 56 0.99 5.77 -1.35
N MET A 57 0.55 4.79 -0.56
CA MET A 57 -0.69 4.82 0.20
C MET A 57 -0.41 4.52 1.67
N SER A 58 -1.21 5.09 2.56
CA SER A 58 -1.24 4.75 3.99
C SER A 58 -2.62 4.20 4.33
N GLY A 59 -2.67 3.10 5.08
CA GLY A 59 -3.91 2.39 5.38
C GLY A 59 -3.78 1.50 6.61
N LYS A 60 -4.90 0.88 7.00
CA LYS A 60 -4.97 -0.04 8.14
C LYS A 60 -5.58 -1.36 7.68
N VAL A 61 -5.01 -2.47 8.12
CA VAL A 61 -5.63 -3.80 7.94
C VAL A 61 -6.87 -3.85 8.81
N TYR A 62 -8.04 -4.05 8.20
CA TYR A 62 -9.32 -4.06 8.91
C TYR A 62 -9.88 -5.46 9.13
N ARG A 63 -9.52 -6.42 8.28
CA ARG A 63 -10.01 -7.80 8.31
C ARG A 63 -8.93 -8.75 7.83
N ILE A 64 -8.81 -9.90 8.50
CA ILE A 64 -7.99 -11.03 8.09
C ILE A 64 -8.92 -12.23 7.99
N GLU A 65 -9.00 -12.83 6.81
CA GLU A 65 -9.81 -14.02 6.56
C GLU A 65 -8.89 -15.23 6.44
N GLY A 66 -9.29 -16.36 7.03
CA GLY A 66 -8.60 -17.64 6.87
C GLY A 66 -9.11 -18.39 5.63
N ASP A 67 -8.40 -19.45 5.25
CA ASP A 67 -8.71 -20.23 4.03
C ASP A 67 -10.13 -20.84 3.99
N GLU A 68 -10.80 -20.96 5.14
CA GLU A 68 -12.19 -21.44 5.25
C GLU A 68 -13.23 -20.46 4.69
N ALA A 69 -12.88 -19.18 4.51
CA ALA A 69 -13.78 -18.13 4.02
C ALA A 69 -13.98 -18.13 2.49
N ASN A 70 -13.14 -18.85 1.72
CA ASN A 70 -13.18 -18.88 0.25
C ASN A 70 -14.43 -19.56 -0.35
N ASN A 71 -15.37 -20.02 0.47
CA ASN A 71 -16.64 -20.62 0.02
C ASN A 71 -17.80 -19.63 -0.12
N GLU A 72 -17.64 -18.37 0.30
CA GLU A 72 -18.63 -17.34 -0.04
C GLU A 72 -18.26 -16.68 -1.37
N PRO A 73 -19.07 -16.82 -2.43
CA PRO A 73 -18.81 -16.11 -3.67
C PRO A 73 -18.81 -14.61 -3.37
N SER A 74 -17.71 -13.93 -3.70
CA SER A 74 -17.59 -12.48 -3.68
C SER A 74 -18.57 -11.87 -4.69
N SER A 75 -19.85 -11.88 -4.33
CA SER A 75 -20.95 -11.33 -5.09
C SER A 75 -21.70 -10.41 -4.13
N ARG A 76 -21.24 -9.16 -4.06
CA ARG A 76 -22.06 -7.96 -3.80
C ARG A 76 -21.17 -6.73 -3.80
N LEU A 77 -21.09 -6.10 -4.96
CA LEU A 77 -21.09 -4.65 -5.16
C LEU A 77 -21.77 -4.40 -6.51
#